data_AF-A0A6L3F5S6-F1
#
_entry.id   AF-A0A6L3F5S6-F1
#
_cell.length_a   1.000
_cell.length_b   1.000
_cell.length_c   1.000
_cell.angle_alpha   90.00
_cell.angle_beta   90.00
_cell.angle_gamma   90.00
#
_symmetry.space_group_name_H-M   'P 1'
#
loop_
_entity.id
_entity.type
_entity.pdbx_description
1 polymer ?
#
loop_
_entity_poly.entity_id
_entity_poly.type
_entity_poly.pdbx_seq_one_letter_code
_entity_poly.pdbx_strand_id
1 'polypeptide(L)'
;MSQTFTGVIQYANGKPAKDVTVRLFDKDVIGKDDDLTVTAGVSDADGVFTVVYQEDRELNFADIYLPYLEFGYVFNGRSTTHRKFVQPFNRVFKLPEYPPVTFIPAEHGFQFVNRFPGYWLPFSISAIPDIPSVSNIYGLCGGMSATSYDFMLAGISIPERRRRPGRVSPLHQYLHRRQVDSLTMGKQVVRFIRWMALPDEAVQLRTAEAVKELKPRLDAGIPTPIGMVYISSKETWEIWQNHQVLAVNYTEEDGLLRIQIYEPNYPRRNDVFINCWSDERGGLKSVQVMGKKSKHVRGFFTMPYEPMMPPRRLLEETTED
;
A
#
# COMPACT_ATOMS: atom_id res chain seq x y z
N MET A 1 -16.99 21.46 36.77
CA MET A 1 -16.34 20.27 37.40
C MET A 1 -15.60 19.51 36.31
N SER A 2 -14.43 18.95 36.58
CA SER A 2 -13.73 18.13 35.57
C SER A 2 -14.48 16.82 35.30
N GLN A 3 -14.51 16.45 34.04
CA GLN A 3 -15.10 15.23 33.52
C GLN A 3 -14.02 14.39 32.82
N THR A 4 -14.33 13.12 32.56
CA THR A 4 -13.45 12.23 31.80
C THR A 4 -14.14 11.75 30.54
N PHE A 5 -13.39 11.68 29.45
CA PHE A 5 -13.81 11.01 28.24
C PHE A 5 -12.82 9.89 27.95
N THR A 6 -13.32 8.66 27.86
CA THR A 6 -12.53 7.47 27.54
C THR A 6 -12.96 6.94 26.18
N GLY A 7 -12.00 6.47 25.38
CA GLY A 7 -12.27 5.86 24.09
C GLY A 7 -11.14 4.94 23.66
N VAL A 8 -11.30 4.38 22.47
CA VAL A 8 -10.31 3.55 21.79
C VAL A 8 -9.99 4.19 20.45
N ILE A 9 -8.72 4.39 20.13
CA ILE A 9 -8.25 4.83 18.81
C ILE A 9 -7.57 3.66 18.10
N GLN A 10 -7.99 3.44 16.86
CA GLN A 10 -7.49 2.36 16.01
C GLN A 10 -6.98 2.94 14.70
N TYR A 11 -6.12 2.20 13.99
CA TYR A 11 -5.83 2.45 12.59
C TYR A 11 -7.03 2.06 11.71
N ALA A 12 -6.97 2.37 10.41
CA ALA A 12 -8.03 2.08 9.45
C ALA A 12 -8.40 0.58 9.41
N ASN A 13 -7.43 -0.32 9.62
CA ASN A 13 -7.62 -1.77 9.69
C ASN A 13 -8.19 -2.27 11.03
N GLY A 14 -8.48 -1.39 11.98
CA GLY A 14 -9.01 -1.76 13.29
C GLY A 14 -7.97 -2.22 14.31
N LYS A 15 -6.67 -2.26 13.96
CA LYS A 15 -5.62 -2.50 14.96
C LYS A 15 -5.51 -1.30 15.92
N PRO A 16 -5.24 -1.52 17.22
CA PRO A 16 -4.93 -0.46 18.17
C PRO A 16 -3.88 0.54 17.65
N ALA A 17 -4.15 1.82 17.85
CA ALA A 17 -3.17 2.88 17.62
C ALA A 17 -2.64 3.38 18.96
N LYS A 18 -1.39 3.01 19.29
CA LYS A 18 -0.72 3.42 20.52
C LYS A 18 -0.02 4.78 20.37
N ASP A 19 0.33 5.39 21.50
CA ASP A 19 1.12 6.62 21.56
C ASP A 19 0.45 7.81 20.83
N VAL A 20 -0.89 7.80 20.71
CA VAL A 20 -1.70 8.88 20.14
C VAL A 20 -2.09 9.83 21.27
N THR A 21 -1.64 11.08 21.19
CA THR A 21 -2.06 12.14 22.11
C THR A 21 -3.47 12.58 21.74
N VAL A 22 -4.36 12.73 22.74
CA VAL A 22 -5.76 13.09 22.54
C VAL A 22 -6.11 14.33 23.36
N ARG A 23 -6.70 15.32 22.68
CA ARG A 23 -7.24 16.55 23.27
C ARG A 23 -8.70 16.71 22.87
N LEU A 24 -9.50 17.30 23.75
CA LEU A 24 -10.88 17.66 23.49
C LEU A 24 -10.99 19.17 23.30
N PHE A 25 -11.61 19.56 22.20
CA PHE A 25 -11.89 20.94 21.87
C PHE A 25 -13.40 21.14 21.70
N ASP A 26 -13.86 22.36 21.91
CA ASP A 26 -15.13 22.82 21.37
C ASP A 26 -14.89 23.60 20.08
N LYS A 27 -15.80 23.47 19.11
CA LYS A 27 -15.67 24.18 17.85
C LYS A 27 -16.51 25.44 17.85
N ASP A 28 -15.83 26.58 17.87
CA ASP A 28 -16.47 27.88 17.81
C ASP A 28 -16.95 28.24 16.41
N VAL A 29 -18.03 28.99 16.35
CA VAL A 29 -18.52 29.58 15.09
C VAL A 29 -17.64 30.74 14.64
N ILE A 30 -17.08 31.50 15.59
CA ILE A 30 -16.27 32.70 15.34
C ILE A 30 -15.12 32.73 16.34
N GLY A 31 -13.89 32.57 15.86
CA GLY A 31 -12.71 32.64 16.73
C GLY A 31 -11.84 31.40 16.61
N LYS A 32 -11.16 31.07 17.70
CA LYS A 32 -10.28 29.91 17.79
C LYS A 32 -10.97 28.89 18.69
N ASP A 33 -11.12 27.66 18.19
CA ASP A 33 -11.62 26.50 18.93
C ASP A 33 -11.09 26.45 20.38
N ASP A 34 -12.02 26.40 21.34
CA ASP A 34 -11.77 26.36 22.78
C ASP A 34 -11.13 25.03 23.19
N ASP A 35 -10.03 25.06 23.96
CA ASP A 35 -9.37 23.85 24.45
C ASP A 35 -9.90 23.44 25.82
N LEU A 36 -10.86 22.53 25.80
CA LEU A 36 -11.50 22.00 27.01
C LEU A 36 -10.57 21.06 27.81
N THR A 37 -9.39 20.71 27.29
CA THR A 37 -8.50 19.68 27.85
C THR A 37 -7.78 20.14 29.12
N VAL A 38 -8.13 19.57 30.28
CA VAL A 38 -7.38 19.74 31.54
C VAL A 38 -6.14 18.86 31.55
N THR A 39 -6.27 17.60 31.16
CA THR A 39 -5.14 16.67 31.03
C THR A 39 -5.34 15.86 29.76
N ALA A 40 -4.38 15.97 28.85
CA ALA A 40 -4.41 15.26 27.58
C ALA A 40 -4.32 13.74 27.82
N GLY A 41 -5.05 12.97 27.03
CA GLY A 41 -4.93 11.52 27.00
C GLY A 41 -3.74 11.10 26.13
N VAL A 42 -3.18 9.93 26.40
CA VAL A 42 -2.27 9.22 25.49
C VAL A 42 -2.79 7.80 25.39
N SER A 43 -2.94 7.29 24.17
CA SER A 43 -3.43 5.93 23.96
C SER A 43 -2.38 4.87 24.33
N ASP A 44 -2.81 3.82 25.01
CA ASP A 44 -1.97 2.69 25.39
C ASP A 44 -1.79 1.66 24.24
N ALA A 45 -1.21 0.50 24.55
CA ALA A 45 -0.98 -0.57 23.57
C ALA A 45 -2.27 -1.14 22.95
N ASP A 46 -3.40 -1.05 23.65
CA ASP A 46 -4.73 -1.47 23.20
C ASP A 46 -5.49 -0.30 22.55
N GLY A 47 -4.84 0.86 22.42
CA GLY A 47 -5.40 2.07 21.82
C GLY A 47 -6.36 2.79 22.75
N VAL A 48 -6.46 2.37 24.01
CA VAL A 48 -7.34 2.98 25.00
C VAL A 48 -6.73 4.29 25.47
N PHE A 49 -7.52 5.36 25.49
CA PHE A 49 -7.12 6.65 26.03
C PHE A 49 -8.19 7.21 26.97
N THR A 50 -7.77 8.01 27.93
CA THR A 50 -8.66 8.81 28.78
C THR A 50 -8.17 10.27 28.79
N VAL A 51 -9.05 11.20 28.44
CA VAL A 51 -8.80 12.64 28.52
C VAL A 51 -9.62 13.23 29.67
N VAL A 52 -9.03 14.13 30.44
CA VAL A 52 -9.73 14.91 31.48
C VAL A 52 -10.05 16.28 30.90
N TYR A 53 -11.31 16.70 30.95
CA TYR A 53 -11.78 17.94 30.34
C TYR A 53 -12.73 18.73 31.26
N GLN A 54 -12.95 20.00 30.95
CA GLN A 54 -13.91 20.88 31.61
C GLN A 54 -14.71 21.62 30.55
N GLU A 55 -16.03 21.44 30.54
CA GLU A 55 -16.92 22.05 29.54
C GLU A 55 -16.96 23.57 29.70
N ASP A 56 -17.01 24.08 30.92
CA ASP A 56 -17.10 25.50 31.24
C ASP A 56 -15.79 26.29 31.14
N ARG A 57 -14.72 25.66 30.66
CA ARG A 57 -13.37 26.23 30.77
C ARG A 57 -13.18 27.50 29.93
N GLU A 58 -13.78 27.56 28.75
CA GLU A 58 -13.62 28.68 27.81
C GLU A 58 -14.94 29.10 27.11
N LEU A 59 -16.06 28.43 27.41
CA LEU A 59 -17.35 28.66 26.74
C LEU A 59 -17.88 30.10 26.83
N ASN A 60 -18.20 30.67 25.67
CA ASN A 60 -18.98 31.89 25.55
C ASN A 60 -20.50 31.58 25.59
N PHE A 61 -21.29 32.43 26.26
CA PHE A 61 -22.75 32.23 26.44
C PHE A 61 -23.59 32.11 25.16
N ALA A 62 -23.02 32.41 23.99
CA ALA A 62 -23.69 32.37 22.69
C ALA A 62 -23.23 31.22 21.78
N ASP A 63 -22.36 30.34 22.26
CA ASP A 63 -21.76 29.28 21.43
C ASP A 63 -22.59 27.99 21.39
N ILE A 64 -22.53 27.31 20.25
CA ILE A 64 -23.13 26.00 20.06
C ILE A 64 -22.08 24.97 20.43
N TYR A 65 -22.35 24.18 21.48
CA TYR A 65 -21.46 23.10 21.90
C TYR A 65 -21.31 22.03 20.79
N LEU A 66 -20.14 22.00 20.15
CA LEU A 66 -19.74 21.15 19.03
C LEU A 66 -18.39 20.46 19.30
N PRO A 67 -18.31 19.59 20.32
CA PRO A 67 -17.07 19.00 20.76
C PRO A 67 -16.42 18.10 19.70
N TYR A 68 -15.11 18.19 19.55
CA TYR A 68 -14.32 17.27 18.75
C TYR A 68 -13.03 16.85 19.46
N LEU A 69 -12.58 15.64 19.18
CA LEU A 69 -11.28 15.15 19.59
C LEU A 69 -10.26 15.45 18.50
N GLU A 70 -9.11 15.96 18.93
CA GLU A 70 -7.90 16.03 18.12
C GLU A 70 -6.94 14.92 18.56
N PHE A 71 -6.52 14.12 17.60
CA PHE A 71 -5.59 13.01 17.74
C PHE A 71 -4.24 13.45 17.15
N GLY A 72 -3.23 13.69 17.98
CA GLY A 72 -1.87 13.97 17.57
C GLY A 72 -0.99 12.73 17.63
N TYR A 73 -0.31 12.39 16.53
CA TYR A 73 0.51 11.19 16.43
C TYR A 73 1.65 11.38 15.42
N VAL A 74 2.64 10.49 15.48
CA VAL A 74 3.70 10.43 14.46
C VAL A 74 3.34 9.32 13.48
N PHE A 75 3.19 9.69 12.22
CA PHE A 75 3.00 8.74 11.12
C PHE A 75 4.07 8.97 10.06
N ASN A 76 4.82 7.92 9.71
CA ASN A 76 5.95 7.98 8.78
C ASN A 76 6.98 9.06 9.13
N GLY A 77 7.34 9.18 10.41
CA GLY A 77 8.31 10.16 10.90
C GLY A 77 7.81 11.62 10.86
N ARG A 78 6.53 11.84 10.56
CA ARG A 78 5.92 13.18 10.53
C ARG A 78 4.86 13.30 11.61
N SER A 79 4.89 14.39 12.36
CA SER A 79 3.80 14.76 13.24
C SER A 79 2.55 15.09 12.42
N THR A 80 1.45 14.42 12.71
CA THR A 80 0.16 14.57 12.04
C THR A 80 -0.95 14.72 13.06
N THR A 81 -2.06 15.30 12.64
CA THR A 81 -3.26 15.41 13.46
C THR A 81 -4.48 14.90 12.70
N HIS A 82 -5.38 14.23 13.41
CA HIS A 82 -6.68 13.84 12.91
C HIS A 82 -7.76 14.39 13.84
N ARG A 83 -8.89 14.84 13.29
CA ARG A 83 -9.98 15.42 14.08
C ARG A 83 -11.27 14.64 13.86
N LYS A 84 -12.01 14.40 14.94
CA LYS A 84 -13.34 13.77 14.87
C LYS A 84 -14.30 14.38 15.89
N PHE A 85 -15.45 14.85 15.41
CA PHE A 85 -16.53 15.27 16.28
C PHE A 85 -16.96 14.13 17.21
N VAL A 86 -17.19 14.48 18.47
CA VAL A 86 -17.72 13.57 19.47
C VAL A 86 -19.20 13.37 19.16
N GLN A 87 -19.61 12.10 19.08
CA GLN A 87 -21.01 11.72 18.95
C GLN A 87 -21.47 11.02 20.23
N PRO A 88 -22.76 11.13 20.61
CA PRO A 88 -23.31 10.34 21.70
C PRO A 88 -23.00 8.85 21.48
N PHE A 89 -22.46 8.20 22.51
CA PHE A 89 -22.12 6.77 22.53
C PHE A 89 -20.97 6.30 21.63
N ASN A 90 -20.43 7.13 20.73
CA ASN A 90 -19.26 6.72 19.98
C ASN A 90 -18.01 6.78 20.87
N ARG A 91 -17.34 5.64 20.97
CA ARG A 91 -16.13 5.45 21.80
C ARG A 91 -14.98 4.84 21.00
N VAL A 92 -15.20 4.51 19.72
CA VAL A 92 -14.17 3.95 18.84
C VAL A 92 -13.90 4.92 17.71
N PHE A 93 -12.65 5.34 17.62
CA PHE A 93 -12.16 6.28 16.63
C PHE A 93 -11.18 5.57 15.71
N LYS A 94 -11.08 6.04 14.46
CA LYS A 94 -10.16 5.47 13.47
C LYS A 94 -9.30 6.56 12.86
N LEU A 95 -7.99 6.35 12.88
CA LEU A 95 -7.04 7.07 12.06
C LEU A 95 -7.23 6.64 10.59
N PRO A 96 -7.01 7.55 9.63
CA PRO A 96 -7.16 7.23 8.21
C PRO A 96 -6.06 6.29 7.70
N GLU A 97 -4.93 6.19 8.40
CA GLU A 97 -3.79 5.39 7.97
C GLU A 97 -3.85 3.93 8.44
N TYR A 98 -3.05 3.09 7.79
CA TYR A 98 -2.79 1.70 8.17
C TYR A 98 -1.47 1.63 8.95
N PRO A 99 -1.34 0.72 9.92
CA PRO A 99 -0.11 0.61 10.69
C PRO A 99 1.04 0.10 9.81
N PRO A 100 2.29 0.47 10.15
CA PRO A 100 3.48 -0.12 9.55
C PRO A 100 3.46 -1.66 9.63
N VAL A 101 3.96 -2.32 8.59
CA VAL A 101 4.09 -3.78 8.55
C VAL A 101 5.48 -4.20 8.07
N THR A 102 5.97 -5.32 8.61
CA THR A 102 7.15 -6.01 8.08
C THR A 102 6.70 -7.11 7.13
N PHE A 103 6.84 -6.89 5.82
CA PHE A 103 6.42 -7.88 4.82
C PHE A 103 7.59 -8.79 4.43
N ILE A 104 7.53 -10.09 4.79
CA ILE A 104 8.51 -11.11 4.40
C ILE A 104 7.98 -11.83 3.14
N PRO A 105 8.60 -11.67 1.96
CA PRO A 105 8.08 -12.22 0.71
C PRO A 105 7.81 -13.73 0.70
N ALA A 106 8.67 -14.52 1.35
CA ALA A 106 8.52 -15.98 1.40
C ALA A 106 7.38 -16.45 2.32
N GLU A 107 6.94 -15.62 3.27
CA GLU A 107 5.92 -15.97 4.27
C GLU A 107 4.58 -15.34 3.92
N HIS A 108 4.58 -14.04 3.60
CA HIS A 108 3.37 -13.27 3.36
C HIS A 108 2.96 -13.22 1.87
N GLY A 109 3.86 -13.61 0.96
CA GLY A 109 3.59 -13.75 -0.47
C GLY A 109 2.96 -15.11 -0.81
N PHE A 110 2.08 -15.13 -1.82
CA PHE A 110 1.42 -16.38 -2.22
C PHE A 110 2.41 -17.48 -2.57
N GLN A 111 2.05 -18.71 -2.21
CA GLN A 111 2.91 -19.88 -2.30
C GLN A 111 2.82 -20.60 -3.66
N PHE A 112 2.19 -19.97 -4.66
CA PHE A 112 2.03 -20.48 -6.03
C PHE A 112 2.53 -19.47 -7.06
N VAL A 113 2.94 -19.96 -8.23
CA VAL A 113 3.47 -19.11 -9.30
C VAL A 113 2.34 -18.33 -9.97
N ASN A 114 2.59 -17.06 -10.25
CA ASN A 114 1.74 -16.19 -11.06
C ASN A 114 1.66 -16.63 -12.53
N ARG A 115 0.94 -17.72 -12.78
CA ARG A 115 0.73 -18.28 -14.12
C ARG A 115 -0.64 -18.92 -14.15
N PHE A 116 -1.58 -18.35 -14.88
CA PHE A 116 -2.97 -18.82 -14.96
C PHE A 116 -3.31 -19.26 -16.39
N PRO A 117 -4.13 -20.31 -16.59
CA PRO A 117 -4.46 -20.80 -17.92
C PRO A 117 -5.60 -19.99 -18.53
N GLY A 118 -5.61 -19.92 -19.86
CA GLY A 118 -6.52 -19.23 -20.78
C GLY A 118 -6.22 -17.75 -20.98
N TYR A 119 -7.24 -16.97 -21.37
CA TYR A 119 -7.07 -15.57 -21.77
C TYR A 119 -7.60 -14.62 -20.70
N TRP A 120 -6.88 -13.52 -20.46
CA TRP A 120 -7.30 -12.43 -19.59
C TRP A 120 -7.60 -11.21 -20.45
N LEU A 121 -8.87 -10.81 -20.52
CA LEU A 121 -9.33 -9.63 -21.27
C LEU A 121 -10.09 -8.69 -20.33
N PRO A 122 -9.36 -7.89 -19.53
CA PRO A 122 -9.96 -6.98 -18.54
C PRO A 122 -10.45 -5.64 -19.09
N PHE A 123 -10.18 -5.29 -20.36
CA PHE A 123 -10.63 -4.02 -20.97
C PHE A 123 -10.66 -4.09 -22.51
N SER A 124 -11.52 -3.29 -23.14
CA SER A 124 -11.42 -3.01 -24.58
C SER A 124 -10.17 -2.16 -24.85
N ILE A 125 -9.20 -2.74 -25.56
CA ILE A 125 -7.89 -2.13 -25.84
C ILE A 125 -7.95 -1.30 -27.13
N SER A 126 -9.00 -0.50 -27.33
CA SER A 126 -9.25 0.24 -28.58
C SER A 126 -8.14 1.20 -29.01
N ALA A 127 -7.10 1.39 -28.18
CA ALA A 127 -5.95 2.25 -28.44
C ALA A 127 -4.69 1.51 -28.98
N ILE A 128 -4.70 0.18 -29.12
CA ILE A 128 -3.55 -0.60 -29.63
C ILE A 128 -3.94 -1.31 -30.93
N PRO A 129 -3.49 -0.81 -32.11
CA PRO A 129 -3.66 -1.53 -33.37
C PRO A 129 -2.80 -2.82 -33.38
N ASP A 130 -3.32 -3.88 -34.01
CA ASP A 130 -2.72 -5.21 -34.14
C ASP A 130 -2.37 -5.91 -32.82
N ILE A 131 -3.30 -6.72 -32.30
CA ILE A 131 -3.08 -7.59 -31.14
C ILE A 131 -2.40 -8.88 -31.63
N PRO A 132 -1.12 -9.14 -31.30
CA PRO A 132 -0.46 -10.41 -31.65
C PRO A 132 -1.07 -11.55 -30.84
N SER A 133 -0.77 -12.80 -31.22
CA SER A 133 -1.39 -14.02 -30.66
C SER A 133 -1.54 -13.97 -29.15
N VAL A 134 -2.78 -13.88 -28.66
CA VAL A 134 -3.03 -13.84 -27.22
C VAL A 134 -2.50 -15.15 -26.64
N SER A 135 -1.60 -15.07 -25.67
CA SER A 135 -1.12 -16.24 -24.95
C SER A 135 -2.29 -16.90 -24.23
N ASN A 136 -2.37 -18.24 -24.30
CA ASN A 136 -3.32 -19.02 -23.48
C ASN A 136 -2.89 -19.11 -22.00
N ILE A 137 -1.99 -18.24 -21.57
CA ILE A 137 -1.49 -18.07 -20.22
C ILE A 137 -1.45 -16.57 -19.92
N TYR A 138 -1.94 -16.18 -18.74
CA TYR A 138 -1.86 -14.81 -18.23
C TYR A 138 -1.33 -14.76 -16.80
N GLY A 139 -0.91 -13.56 -16.38
CA GLY A 139 -0.52 -13.24 -15.02
C GLY A 139 -1.49 -12.27 -14.34
N LEU A 140 -1.62 -12.40 -13.03
CA LEU A 140 -2.30 -11.50 -12.10
C LEU A 140 -1.28 -10.88 -11.13
N CYS A 141 -0.11 -10.45 -11.61
CA CYS A 141 1.00 -9.99 -10.75
C CYS A 141 0.63 -8.80 -9.85
N GLY A 142 -0.11 -7.83 -10.39
CA GLY A 142 -0.66 -6.71 -9.62
C GLY A 142 -1.71 -7.17 -8.61
N GLY A 143 -2.59 -8.09 -9.01
CA GLY A 143 -3.60 -8.69 -8.15
C GLY A 143 -3.02 -9.49 -6.99
N MET A 144 -1.99 -10.29 -7.27
CA MET A 144 -1.27 -11.08 -6.25
C MET A 144 -0.50 -10.19 -5.29
N SER A 145 0.17 -9.15 -5.79
CA SER A 145 0.88 -8.16 -4.95
C SER A 145 -0.09 -7.44 -4.00
N ALA A 146 -1.16 -6.86 -4.56
CA ALA A 146 -2.18 -6.16 -3.78
C ALA A 146 -2.90 -7.08 -2.78
N THR A 147 -3.28 -8.29 -3.20
CA THR A 147 -3.97 -9.24 -2.32
C THR A 147 -3.06 -9.71 -1.18
N SER A 148 -1.80 -10.07 -1.46
CA SER A 148 -0.88 -10.47 -0.38
C SER A 148 -0.69 -9.36 0.66
N TYR A 149 -0.69 -8.10 0.19
CA TYR A 149 -0.58 -6.95 1.07
C TYR A 149 -1.88 -6.67 1.84
N ASP A 150 -3.06 -6.85 1.22
CA ASP A 150 -4.36 -6.78 1.88
C ASP A 150 -4.42 -7.75 3.09
N PHE A 151 -3.96 -8.99 2.90
CA PHE A 151 -3.88 -10.01 3.96
C PHE A 151 -2.95 -9.58 5.11
N MET A 152 -1.75 -9.09 4.77
CA MET A 152 -0.79 -8.58 5.77
C MET A 152 -1.38 -7.43 6.59
N LEU A 153 -2.01 -6.45 5.93
CA LEU A 153 -2.65 -5.32 6.60
C LEU A 153 -3.82 -5.75 7.47
N ALA A 154 -4.58 -6.77 7.06
CA ALA A 154 -5.65 -7.34 7.87
C ALA A 154 -5.13 -8.17 9.06
N GLY A 155 -3.82 -8.49 9.11
CA GLY A 155 -3.26 -9.40 10.11
C GLY A 155 -3.73 -10.84 9.92
N ILE A 156 -4.03 -11.23 8.68
CA ILE A 156 -4.54 -12.55 8.32
C ILE A 156 -3.48 -13.27 7.50
N SER A 157 -3.18 -14.52 7.84
CA SER A 157 -2.28 -15.35 7.03
C SER A 157 -2.88 -15.61 5.65
N ILE A 158 -2.05 -15.56 4.62
CA ILE A 158 -2.45 -16.00 3.28
C ILE A 158 -2.88 -17.48 3.30
N PRO A 159 -3.76 -17.92 2.39
CA PRO A 159 -4.10 -19.33 2.26
C PRO A 159 -2.85 -20.18 2.00
N GLU A 160 -2.67 -21.25 2.78
CA GLU A 160 -1.53 -22.18 2.68
C GLU A 160 -1.63 -23.11 1.45
N ARG A 161 -1.62 -22.52 0.26
CA ARG A 161 -1.84 -23.24 -1.00
C ARG A 161 -0.63 -23.14 -1.91
N ARG A 162 -0.09 -24.29 -2.33
CA ARG A 162 1.02 -24.36 -3.31
C ARG A 162 0.56 -24.41 -4.76
N ARG A 163 -0.71 -24.74 -4.98
CA ARG A 163 -1.37 -24.72 -6.29
C ARG A 163 -2.11 -23.41 -6.47
N ARG A 164 -2.06 -22.86 -7.68
CA ARG A 164 -2.86 -21.68 -8.05
C ARG A 164 -4.35 -21.97 -7.85
N PRO A 165 -5.15 -20.98 -7.46
CA PRO A 165 -6.60 -21.17 -7.33
C PRO A 165 -7.21 -21.57 -8.67
N GLY A 166 -8.24 -22.43 -8.62
CA GLY A 166 -9.03 -22.79 -9.79
C GLY A 166 -9.71 -21.54 -10.38
N ARG A 167 -9.97 -21.55 -11.69
CA ARG A 167 -10.76 -20.48 -12.32
C ARG A 167 -12.08 -20.33 -11.58
N VAL A 168 -12.54 -19.09 -11.45
CA VAL A 168 -13.80 -18.71 -10.79
C VAL A 168 -13.93 -19.04 -9.30
N SER A 169 -12.91 -19.62 -8.66
CA SER A 169 -12.87 -19.71 -7.19
C SER A 169 -12.89 -18.31 -6.55
N PRO A 170 -13.46 -18.14 -5.35
CA PRO A 170 -13.40 -16.88 -4.61
C PRO A 170 -12.00 -16.23 -4.57
N LEU A 171 -10.92 -16.99 -4.34
CA LEU A 171 -9.56 -16.45 -4.36
C LEU A 171 -9.15 -15.98 -5.76
N HIS A 172 -9.44 -16.75 -6.81
CA HIS A 172 -9.15 -16.34 -8.19
C HIS A 172 -9.89 -15.05 -8.58
N GLN A 173 -11.17 -14.94 -8.21
CA GLN A 173 -11.98 -13.74 -8.46
C GLN A 173 -11.43 -12.53 -7.70
N TYR A 174 -10.98 -12.72 -6.46
CA TYR A 174 -10.38 -11.65 -5.68
C TYR A 174 -9.06 -11.16 -6.31
N LEU A 175 -8.16 -12.08 -6.67
CA LEU A 175 -6.92 -11.73 -7.39
C LEU A 175 -7.21 -10.96 -8.67
N HIS A 176 -8.21 -11.39 -9.45
CA HIS A 176 -8.62 -10.71 -10.67
C HIS A 176 -9.13 -9.30 -10.42
N ARG A 177 -10.01 -9.12 -9.41
CA ARG A 177 -10.50 -7.79 -9.02
C ARG A 177 -9.35 -6.86 -8.65
N ARG A 178 -8.44 -7.33 -7.78
CA ARG A 178 -7.27 -6.54 -7.35
C ARG A 178 -6.30 -6.25 -8.50
N GLN A 179 -6.23 -7.13 -9.51
CA GLN A 179 -5.45 -6.88 -10.72
C GLN A 179 -6.07 -5.76 -11.59
N VAL A 180 -7.40 -5.67 -11.66
CA VAL A 180 -8.08 -4.56 -12.35
C VAL A 180 -7.90 -3.26 -11.56
N ASP A 181 -8.05 -3.31 -10.24
CA ASP A 181 -7.85 -2.16 -9.35
C ASP A 181 -6.43 -1.58 -9.50
N SER A 182 -5.40 -2.44 -9.60
CA SER A 182 -4.00 -1.99 -9.76
C SER A 182 -3.75 -1.23 -11.06
N LEU A 183 -4.64 -1.36 -12.05
CA LEU A 183 -4.57 -0.59 -13.29
C LEU A 183 -5.30 0.76 -13.21
N THR A 184 -6.02 1.03 -12.11
CA THR A 184 -6.77 2.26 -11.80
C THR A 184 -7.56 2.81 -12.99
N MET A 185 -8.53 2.04 -13.49
CA MET A 185 -9.34 2.37 -14.67
C MET A 185 -8.49 2.74 -15.91
N GLY A 186 -7.37 2.02 -16.11
CA GLY A 186 -6.48 2.21 -17.27
C GLY A 186 -5.44 3.33 -17.13
N LYS A 187 -5.46 4.16 -16.07
CA LYS A 187 -4.43 5.19 -15.89
C LYS A 187 -3.02 4.60 -15.79
N GLN A 188 -2.85 3.44 -15.14
CA GLN A 188 -1.53 2.81 -15.07
C GLN A 188 -1.13 2.17 -16.41
N VAL A 189 -2.09 1.72 -17.22
CA VAL A 189 -1.82 1.25 -18.60
C VAL A 189 -1.21 2.39 -19.42
N VAL A 190 -1.82 3.57 -19.39
CA VAL A 190 -1.27 4.76 -20.05
C VAL A 190 0.10 5.13 -19.48
N ARG A 191 0.32 4.97 -18.17
CA ARG A 191 1.62 5.22 -17.55
C ARG A 191 2.70 4.26 -18.09
N PHE A 192 2.41 2.96 -18.19
CA PHE A 192 3.33 2.00 -18.81
C PHE A 192 3.66 2.38 -20.26
N ILE A 193 2.65 2.68 -21.09
CA ILE A 193 2.84 3.12 -22.48
C ILE A 193 3.77 4.35 -22.55
N ARG A 194 3.54 5.35 -21.70
CA ARG A 194 4.39 6.54 -21.61
C ARG A 194 5.83 6.19 -21.24
N TRP A 195 6.05 5.28 -20.31
CA TRP A 195 7.39 4.85 -19.92
C TRP A 195 8.10 4.03 -21.00
N MET A 196 7.36 3.17 -21.70
CA MET A 196 7.88 2.39 -22.83
C MET A 196 8.39 3.30 -23.96
N ALA A 197 7.71 4.43 -24.19
CA ALA A 197 8.03 5.40 -25.24
C ALA A 197 9.23 6.31 -24.93
N LEU A 198 9.65 6.41 -23.67
CA LEU A 198 10.77 7.27 -23.28
C LEU A 198 12.12 6.66 -23.69
N PRO A 199 13.13 7.48 -24.02
CA PRO A 199 14.54 7.05 -24.03
C PRO A 199 14.98 6.52 -22.67
N ASP A 200 15.96 5.62 -22.65
CA ASP A 200 16.42 4.95 -21.42
C ASP A 200 16.94 5.95 -20.39
N GLU A 201 17.61 7.02 -20.81
CA GLU A 201 18.11 8.09 -19.93
C GLU A 201 16.97 8.77 -19.16
N ALA A 202 15.87 9.05 -19.85
CA ALA A 202 14.70 9.67 -19.23
C ALA A 202 13.97 8.69 -18.29
N VAL A 203 13.96 7.40 -18.63
CA VAL A 203 13.43 6.34 -17.74
C VAL A 203 14.28 6.21 -16.47
N GLN A 204 15.61 6.26 -16.59
CA GLN A 204 16.55 6.16 -15.47
C GLN A 204 16.41 7.37 -14.52
N LEU A 205 16.28 8.59 -15.05
CA LEU A 205 16.00 9.80 -14.25
C LEU A 205 14.65 9.71 -13.52
N ARG A 206 13.60 9.23 -14.19
CA ARG A 206 12.30 9.04 -13.54
C ARG A 206 12.31 7.93 -12.49
N THR A 207 13.16 6.92 -12.67
CA THR A 207 13.38 5.87 -11.68
C THR A 207 14.05 6.43 -10.43
N ALA A 208 15.00 7.36 -10.59
CA ALA A 208 15.60 8.08 -9.46
C ALA A 208 14.56 8.89 -8.66
N GLU A 209 13.63 9.57 -9.35
CA GLU A 209 12.52 10.25 -8.68
C GLU A 209 11.56 9.28 -7.97
N ALA A 210 11.26 8.13 -8.59
CA ALA A 210 10.44 7.09 -7.95
C ALA A 210 11.09 6.55 -6.67
N VAL A 211 12.42 6.45 -6.62
CA VAL A 211 13.16 6.04 -5.42
C VAL A 211 13.05 7.07 -4.29
N LYS A 212 13.04 8.37 -4.60
CA LYS A 212 12.83 9.43 -3.59
C LYS A 212 11.45 9.34 -2.93
N GLU A 213 10.44 8.90 -3.67
CA GLU A 213 9.11 8.60 -3.12
C GLU A 213 9.10 7.27 -2.36
N LEU A 214 9.79 6.25 -2.88
CA LEU A 214 9.74 4.89 -2.36
C LEU A 214 10.46 4.73 -1.01
N LYS A 215 11.68 5.28 -0.86
CA LYS A 215 12.50 5.08 0.35
C LYS A 215 11.76 5.49 1.64
N PRO A 216 11.19 6.70 1.76
CA PRO A 216 10.46 7.10 2.97
C PRO A 216 9.26 6.21 3.28
N ARG A 217 8.63 5.59 2.26
CA ARG A 217 7.52 4.66 2.47
C ARG A 217 8.02 3.34 3.05
N LEU A 218 9.12 2.80 2.50
CA LEU A 218 9.72 1.57 3.00
C LEU A 218 10.32 1.74 4.41
N ASP A 219 10.98 2.88 4.68
CA ASP A 219 11.46 3.23 6.03
C ASP A 219 10.33 3.26 7.06
N ALA A 220 9.13 3.67 6.62
CA ALA A 220 7.94 3.70 7.45
C ALA A 220 7.17 2.37 7.52
N GLY A 221 7.74 1.27 6.99
CA GLY A 221 7.08 -0.03 6.97
C GLY A 221 5.82 -0.06 6.08
N ILE A 222 5.82 0.71 4.99
CA ILE A 222 4.74 0.73 4.00
C ILE A 222 5.25 0.07 2.71
N PRO A 223 5.07 -1.25 2.56
CA PRO A 223 5.23 -1.91 1.27
C PRO A 223 4.49 -1.17 0.17
N THR A 224 5.12 -1.04 -1.00
CA THR A 224 4.61 -0.20 -2.08
C THR A 224 4.64 -0.97 -3.39
N PRO A 225 3.49 -1.16 -4.05
CA PRO A 225 3.46 -1.73 -5.39
C PRO A 225 4.27 -0.87 -6.36
N ILE A 226 5.01 -1.51 -7.24
CA ILE A 226 5.79 -0.85 -8.28
C ILE A 226 5.56 -1.50 -9.64
N GLY A 227 5.52 -0.66 -10.67
CA GLY A 227 5.45 -1.07 -12.07
C GLY A 227 6.84 -1.18 -12.65
N MET A 228 7.21 -2.37 -13.13
CA MET A 228 8.50 -2.70 -13.72
C MET A 228 8.42 -2.59 -15.23
N VAL A 229 9.26 -1.73 -15.80
CA VAL A 229 9.35 -1.53 -17.26
C VAL A 229 10.52 -2.34 -17.78
N TYR A 230 10.20 -3.40 -18.52
CA TYR A 230 11.21 -4.29 -19.11
C TYR A 230 11.49 -3.97 -20.57
N ILE A 231 10.49 -3.45 -21.31
CA ILE A 231 10.56 -3.36 -22.76
C ILE A 231 10.34 -1.93 -23.27
N SER A 232 10.98 -1.58 -24.39
CA SER A 232 10.77 -0.31 -25.09
C SER A 232 9.67 -0.43 -26.14
N SER A 233 9.01 0.70 -26.44
CA SER A 233 8.10 0.80 -27.58
C SER A 233 8.77 0.57 -28.94
N LYS A 234 10.11 0.68 -29.00
CA LYS A 234 10.90 0.32 -30.19
C LYS A 234 10.94 -1.19 -30.43
N GLU A 235 10.76 -1.99 -29.39
CA GLU A 235 10.72 -3.45 -29.46
C GLU A 235 9.27 -3.91 -29.65
N THR A 236 8.35 -3.42 -28.82
CA THR A 236 6.92 -3.75 -28.92
C THR A 236 6.05 -2.80 -28.09
N TRP A 237 4.76 -2.72 -28.42
CA TRP A 237 3.73 -2.06 -27.60
C TRP A 237 2.96 -3.01 -26.68
N GLU A 238 3.37 -4.27 -26.62
CA GLU A 238 2.79 -5.29 -25.74
C GLU A 238 3.05 -4.98 -24.25
N ILE A 239 2.17 -4.20 -23.63
CA ILE A 239 2.29 -3.78 -22.23
C ILE A 239 2.38 -4.96 -21.25
N TRP A 240 1.87 -6.13 -21.62
CA TRP A 240 1.91 -7.36 -20.81
C TRP A 240 3.30 -8.00 -20.71
N GLN A 241 4.28 -7.50 -21.47
CA GLN A 241 5.68 -7.86 -21.28
C GLN A 241 6.34 -7.08 -20.13
N ASN A 242 5.67 -6.03 -19.62
CA ASN A 242 6.03 -5.37 -18.36
C ASN A 242 5.40 -6.10 -17.17
N HIS A 243 5.70 -5.65 -15.95
CA HIS A 243 5.35 -6.42 -14.75
C HIS A 243 5.02 -5.54 -13.54
N GLN A 244 4.40 -6.12 -12.52
CA GLN A 244 4.06 -5.46 -11.27
C GLN A 244 4.55 -6.32 -10.10
N VAL A 245 5.20 -5.69 -9.12
CA VAL A 245 5.73 -6.36 -7.93
C VAL A 245 5.46 -5.50 -6.69
N LEU A 246 5.67 -6.04 -5.50
CA LEU A 246 5.57 -5.30 -4.24
C LEU A 246 6.97 -5.05 -3.69
N ALA A 247 7.41 -3.80 -3.60
CA ALA A 247 8.63 -3.44 -2.88
C ALA A 247 8.37 -3.46 -1.38
N VAL A 248 9.26 -4.11 -0.62
CA VAL A 248 9.02 -4.41 0.81
C VAL A 248 10.10 -3.89 1.73
N ASN A 249 11.34 -3.79 1.25
CA ASN A 249 12.47 -3.27 2.01
C ASN A 249 13.57 -2.79 1.05
N TYR A 250 14.59 -2.11 1.55
CA TYR A 250 15.79 -1.81 0.79
C TYR A 250 17.05 -1.77 1.67
N THR A 251 18.20 -1.96 1.06
CA THR A 251 19.51 -1.64 1.63
C THR A 251 20.28 -0.77 0.65
N GLU A 252 21.22 0.03 1.14
CA GLU A 252 22.07 0.86 0.31
C GLU A 252 23.50 0.81 0.86
N GLU A 253 24.41 0.26 0.06
CA GLU A 253 25.81 0.04 0.42
C GLU A 253 26.69 0.36 -0.79
N ASP A 254 27.76 1.13 -0.60
CA ASP A 254 28.74 1.48 -1.66
C ASP A 254 28.11 2.03 -2.96
N GLY A 255 27.04 2.83 -2.85
CA GLY A 255 26.32 3.39 -3.99
C GLY A 255 25.42 2.40 -4.75
N LEU A 256 25.28 1.16 -4.25
CA LEU A 256 24.34 0.16 -4.73
C LEU A 256 23.09 0.16 -3.85
N LEU A 257 21.97 0.58 -4.42
CA LEU A 257 20.65 0.44 -3.80
C LEU A 257 20.07 -0.93 -4.16
N ARG A 258 19.67 -1.72 -3.16
CA ARG A 258 19.04 -3.03 -3.33
C ARG A 258 17.65 -3.01 -2.75
N ILE A 259 16.63 -3.00 -3.60
CA ILE A 259 15.23 -3.03 -3.17
C ILE A 259 14.75 -4.47 -3.15
N GLN A 260 14.40 -5.00 -1.98
CA GLN A 260 13.79 -6.32 -1.85
C GLN A 260 12.34 -6.27 -2.33
N ILE A 261 11.94 -7.26 -3.12
CA ILE A 261 10.60 -7.33 -3.69
C ILE A 261 9.93 -8.68 -3.43
N TYR A 262 8.62 -8.66 -3.20
CA TYR A 262 7.79 -9.82 -3.45
C TYR A 262 7.48 -9.90 -4.96
N GLU A 263 7.96 -10.98 -5.56
CA GLU A 263 7.89 -11.25 -6.98
C GLU A 263 6.96 -12.46 -7.24
N PRO A 264 5.71 -12.22 -7.69
CA PRO A 264 4.69 -13.28 -7.83
C PRO A 264 5.06 -14.40 -8.80
N ASN A 265 5.99 -14.18 -9.75
CA ASN A 265 6.47 -15.22 -10.65
C ASN A 265 7.47 -16.17 -9.98
N TYR A 266 8.01 -15.81 -8.81
CA TYR A 266 9.04 -16.55 -8.09
C TYR A 266 8.67 -16.66 -6.59
N PRO A 267 7.59 -17.37 -6.24
CA PRO A 267 7.10 -17.48 -4.86
C PRO A 267 8.12 -18.17 -3.94
N ARG A 268 7.96 -17.99 -2.62
CA ARG A 268 8.81 -18.59 -1.56
C ARG A 268 10.25 -18.10 -1.52
N ARG A 269 10.50 -16.87 -1.94
CA ARG A 269 11.86 -16.33 -2.04
C ARG A 269 11.95 -14.98 -1.36
N ASN A 270 12.97 -14.82 -0.52
CA ASN A 270 13.36 -13.54 0.07
C ASN A 270 14.55 -12.91 -0.68
N ASP A 271 15.15 -13.62 -1.65
CA ASP A 271 16.38 -13.23 -2.35
C ASP A 271 16.11 -12.68 -3.76
N VAL A 272 14.98 -11.98 -3.92
CA VAL A 272 14.64 -11.26 -5.15
C VAL A 272 14.75 -9.76 -4.91
N PHE A 273 15.61 -9.12 -5.72
CA PHE A 273 15.95 -7.71 -5.56
C PHE A 273 15.86 -6.96 -6.87
N ILE A 274 15.68 -5.65 -6.78
CA ILE A 274 16.02 -4.70 -7.83
C ILE A 274 17.27 -3.97 -7.36
N ASN A 275 18.37 -4.20 -8.06
CA ASN A 275 19.63 -3.53 -7.81
C ASN A 275 19.69 -2.29 -8.71
N CYS A 276 19.97 -1.14 -8.09
CA CYS A 276 20.05 0.16 -8.74
C CYS A 276 21.38 0.82 -8.44
N TRP A 277 21.97 1.48 -9.44
CA TRP A 277 23.15 2.32 -9.26
C TRP A 277 23.04 3.56 -10.14
N SER A 278 23.59 4.67 -9.65
CA SER A 278 23.57 5.95 -10.36
C SER A 278 24.43 5.92 -11.63
N ASP A 279 23.95 6.58 -12.68
CA ASP A 279 24.76 7.01 -13.80
C ASP A 279 25.33 8.42 -13.57
N GLU A 280 26.21 8.88 -14.46
CA GLU A 280 26.87 10.19 -14.35
C GLU A 280 25.90 11.39 -14.34
N ARG A 281 24.64 11.17 -14.76
CA ARG A 281 23.59 12.19 -14.86
C ARG A 281 22.59 12.11 -13.71
N GLY A 282 22.82 11.23 -12.75
CA GLY A 282 21.94 11.02 -11.59
C GLY A 282 20.70 10.15 -11.88
N GLY A 283 20.62 9.52 -13.06
CA GLY A 283 19.62 8.50 -13.34
C GLY A 283 20.00 7.15 -12.72
N LEU A 284 19.02 6.29 -12.44
CA LEU A 284 19.28 4.95 -11.89
C LEU A 284 19.19 3.87 -12.96
N LYS A 285 20.32 3.22 -13.25
CA LYS A 285 20.35 1.96 -13.98
C LYS A 285 19.88 0.85 -13.06
N SER A 286 19.08 -0.08 -13.58
CA SER A 286 18.38 -1.07 -12.76
C SER A 286 18.49 -2.49 -13.34
N VAL A 287 18.59 -3.48 -12.45
CA VAL A 287 18.54 -4.90 -12.81
C VAL A 287 17.79 -5.69 -11.75
N GLN A 288 16.88 -6.57 -12.17
CA GLN A 288 16.24 -7.52 -11.27
C GLN A 288 17.20 -8.69 -11.07
N VAL A 289 17.49 -9.05 -9.82
CA VAL A 289 18.39 -10.13 -9.45
C VAL A 289 17.61 -11.21 -8.69
N MET A 290 17.82 -12.46 -9.07
CA MET A 290 17.21 -13.65 -8.49
C MET A 290 18.26 -14.75 -8.37
N GLY A 291 18.90 -14.85 -7.20
CA GLY A 291 20.07 -15.71 -7.02
C GLY A 291 21.17 -15.35 -8.03
N LYS A 292 21.54 -16.30 -8.91
CA LYS A 292 22.55 -16.08 -9.97
C LYS A 292 21.98 -15.50 -11.28
N LYS A 293 20.65 -15.38 -11.38
CA LYS A 293 19.99 -14.86 -12.59
C LYS A 293 19.78 -13.37 -12.47
N SER A 294 19.92 -12.67 -13.59
CA SER A 294 19.58 -11.26 -13.69
C SER A 294 18.68 -11.01 -14.90
N LYS A 295 17.82 -10.00 -14.80
CA LYS A 295 16.96 -9.52 -15.88
C LYS A 295 17.08 -8.00 -15.94
N HIS A 296 17.38 -7.46 -17.12
CA HIS A 296 17.45 -6.03 -17.32
C HIS A 296 16.10 -5.36 -16.99
N VAL A 297 16.16 -4.20 -16.34
CA VAL A 297 15.01 -3.34 -16.05
C VAL A 297 15.32 -1.97 -16.60
N ARG A 298 14.52 -1.50 -17.56
CA ARG A 298 14.70 -0.15 -18.11
C ARG A 298 14.50 0.89 -17.02
N GLY A 299 13.48 0.67 -16.19
CA GLY A 299 13.21 1.44 -14.97
C GLY A 299 11.93 0.97 -14.29
N PHE A 300 11.54 1.66 -13.22
CA PHE A 300 10.31 1.35 -12.50
C PHE A 300 9.70 2.60 -11.86
N PHE A 301 8.45 2.47 -11.45
CA PHE A 301 7.71 3.53 -10.77
C PHE A 301 6.78 3.01 -9.68
N THR A 302 6.54 3.85 -8.68
CA THR A 302 5.52 3.63 -7.63
C THR A 302 4.13 3.54 -8.23
N MET A 303 3.34 2.55 -7.81
CA MET A 303 1.95 2.38 -8.22
C MET A 303 1.02 2.70 -7.03
N PRO A 304 -0.16 3.28 -7.32
CA PRO A 304 -1.15 3.54 -6.29
C PRO A 304 -1.65 2.22 -5.70
N TYR A 305 -1.98 2.25 -4.42
CA TYR A 305 -2.53 1.13 -3.69
C TYR A 305 -3.56 1.63 -2.70
N GLU A 306 -4.74 1.02 -2.75
CA GLU A 306 -5.82 1.24 -1.80
C GLU A 306 -6.12 -0.10 -1.13
N PRO A 307 -5.92 -0.23 0.19
CA PRO A 307 -6.15 -1.49 0.90
C PRO A 307 -7.61 -1.95 0.79
N MET A 308 -7.81 -3.26 0.67
CA MET A 308 -9.12 -3.88 0.69
C MET A 308 -9.13 -5.01 1.72
N MET A 309 -10.12 -5.03 2.61
CA MET A 309 -10.23 -6.09 3.62
C MET A 309 -10.57 -7.43 2.92
N PRO A 310 -9.76 -8.49 3.06
CA PRO A 310 -10.03 -9.78 2.45
C PRO A 310 -11.29 -10.45 3.03
N PRO A 311 -12.31 -10.81 2.23
CA PRO A 311 -13.51 -11.45 2.77
C PRO A 311 -13.18 -12.82 3.38
N ARG A 312 -13.83 -13.17 4.50
CA ARG A 312 -13.56 -14.41 5.27
C ARG A 312 -13.57 -15.69 4.42
N ARG A 313 -14.47 -15.77 3.44
CA ARG A 313 -14.58 -16.91 2.49
C ARG A 313 -13.28 -17.27 1.75
N LEU A 314 -12.31 -16.35 1.66
CA LEU A 314 -11.01 -16.64 1.04
C LEU A 314 -10.16 -17.60 1.87
N LEU A 315 -10.43 -17.71 3.17
CA LEU A 315 -9.71 -18.59 4.11
C LEU A 315 -10.25 -20.03 4.11
N GLU A 316 -11.50 -20.19 3.70
CA GLU A 316 -12.21 -21.48 3.71
C GLU A 316 -11.83 -22.37 2.51
N GLU A 317 -11.14 -21.81 1.50
CA GLU A 317 -10.64 -22.52 0.31
C GLU A 317 -9.35 -23.36 0.55
N THR A 318 -9.01 -23.63 1.80
CA THR A 318 -7.69 -24.18 2.20
C THR A 318 -7.54 -25.70 2.03
N THR A 319 -8.53 -26.41 1.47
CA THR A 319 -8.65 -27.87 1.66
C THR A 319 -8.85 -28.73 0.40
N GLU A 320 -8.45 -28.29 -0.79
CA GLU A 320 -8.40 -29.19 -1.96
C GLU A 320 -6.96 -29.32 -2.50
N ASP A 321 -6.43 -30.55 -2.36
CA ASP A 321 -5.07 -31.06 -2.59
C ASP A 321 -4.37 -30.67 -3.91
#